data_AF-A0A8T5E1G2-F1
#
_entry.id   AF-A0A8T5E1G2-F1
#
_cell.length_a   1.000
_cell.length_b   1.000
_cell.length_c   1.000
_cell.angle_alpha   90.00
_cell.angle_beta   90.00
_cell.angle_gamma   90.00
#
_symmetry.space_group_name_H-M   'P 1'
#
loop_
_entity.id
_entity.type
_entity.pdbx_description
1 polymer ?
#
loop_
_entity_poly.entity_id
_entity_poly.type
_entity_poly.pdbx_seq_one_letter_code
_entity_poly.pdbx_strand_id
1 'polypeptide(L)' 'MSLAPTDYDFGNAANFSFATTITCANDDARKMFVRAYGHMLNYNHEEAIACFSKCAEIDPDCAMAWWGIAYCVSSNYNWA' A
#
# COMPACT_ATOMS: atom_id res chain seq x y z
N MET A 1 -0.57 -17.09 26.82
CA MET A 1 -0.80 -15.63 26.87
C MET A 1 -1.31 -15.23 25.49
N SER A 2 -2.57 -14.84 25.36
CA SER A 2 -3.09 -14.36 24.08
C SER A 2 -2.64 -12.91 23.91
N LEU A 3 -1.93 -12.62 22.82
CA LEU A 3 -1.55 -11.25 22.43
C LEU A 3 -2.60 -10.62 21.51
N ALA A 4 -3.69 -11.33 21.22
CA ALA A 4 -4.77 -10.79 20.41
C ALA A 4 -5.46 -9.66 21.19
N PRO A 5 -5.49 -8.43 20.65
CA PRO A 5 -6.18 -7.34 21.32
C PRO A 5 -7.68 -7.63 21.38
N THR A 6 -8.29 -7.45 22.56
CA THR A 6 -9.72 -7.69 22.80
C THR A 6 -10.60 -6.52 22.37
N ASP A 7 -10.03 -5.32 22.34
CA ASP A 7 -10.77 -4.06 22.13
C ASP A 7 -10.28 -3.28 20.90
N TYR A 8 -9.48 -3.91 20.04
CA TYR A 8 -8.95 -3.27 18.84
C TYR A 8 -9.89 -3.47 17.65
N ASP A 9 -10.39 -2.35 17.11
CA ASP A 9 -11.21 -2.33 15.91
C ASP A 9 -10.33 -2.29 14.66
N PHE A 10 -10.20 -3.44 13.99
CA PHE A 10 -9.47 -3.55 12.71
C PHE A 10 -10.13 -2.75 11.56
N GLY A 11 -11.40 -2.37 11.70
CA GLY A 11 -12.14 -1.57 10.72
C GLY A 11 -12.00 -0.05 10.93
N ASN A 12 -11.40 0.41 12.02
CA ASN A 12 -11.26 1.83 12.28
C ASN A 12 -10.34 2.50 11.25
N ALA A 13 -10.89 3.43 10.47
CA ALA A 13 -10.19 4.15 9.42
C ALA A 13 -8.93 4.90 9.92
N ALA A 14 -8.91 5.33 11.18
CA ALA A 14 -7.74 6.01 11.77
C ALA A 14 -6.49 5.11 11.80
N ASN A 15 -6.67 3.79 11.87
CA ASN A 15 -5.58 2.81 11.85
C ASN A 15 -4.87 2.74 10.49
N PHE A 16 -5.51 3.24 9.41
CA PHE A 16 -4.97 3.28 8.05
C PHE A 16 -4.54 4.70 7.64
N SER A 17 -4.50 5.65 8.57
CA SER A 17 -4.17 7.05 8.32
C SER A 17 -2.84 7.21 7.57
N PHE A 18 -1.82 6.44 7.93
CA PHE A 18 -0.51 6.49 7.27
C PHE A 18 -0.59 6.19 5.76
N ALA A 19 -1.57 5.40 5.30
CA ALA A 19 -1.76 5.12 3.88
C ALA A 19 -2.54 6.23 3.16
N THR A 20 -3.42 6.93 3.87
CA THR A 20 -4.27 8.00 3.31
C THR A 20 -3.65 9.38 3.46
N THR A 21 -2.53 9.54 4.17
CA THR A 21 -1.85 10.83 4.38
C THR A 21 -0.45 10.90 3.77
N ILE A 22 -0.12 10.02 2.83
CA ILE A 22 1.17 10.08 2.14
C ILE A 22 1.37 11.43 1.43
N THR A 23 2.62 11.86 1.33
CA THR A 23 2.98 13.01 0.49
C THR A 23 3.06 12.53 -0.96
N CYS A 24 2.23 13.12 -1.81
CA CYS A 24 2.18 12.87 -3.26
C CYS A 24 1.60 14.09 -3.97
N ALA A 25 1.74 14.15 -5.29
CA ALA A 25 1.40 15.31 -6.12
C ALA A 25 -0.08 15.73 -6.00
N ASN A 26 -1.01 14.78 -5.91
CA ASN A 26 -2.44 15.04 -5.84
C ASN A 26 -3.24 13.83 -5.33
N ASP A 27 -4.55 13.99 -5.22
CA ASP A 27 -5.46 12.96 -4.71
C ASP A 27 -5.64 11.77 -5.65
N ASP A 28 -5.37 11.91 -6.95
CA ASP A 28 -5.45 10.77 -7.88
C ASP A 28 -4.26 9.82 -7.69
N ALA A 29 -3.06 10.36 -7.48
CA ALA A 29 -1.90 9.57 -7.05
C ALA A 29 -2.20 8.88 -5.70
N ARG A 30 -2.75 9.63 -4.73
CA ARG A 30 -3.12 9.10 -3.41
C ARG A 30 -4.12 7.96 -3.50
N LYS A 31 -5.15 8.08 -4.34
CA LYS A 31 -6.15 7.01 -4.56
C LYS A 31 -5.49 5.73 -5.08
N MET A 32 -4.54 5.84 -6.02
CA MET A 32 -3.81 4.68 -6.53
C MET A 32 -2.96 4.04 -5.43
N PHE A 33 -2.27 4.84 -4.61
CA PHE A 33 -1.52 4.33 -3.46
C PHE A 33 -2.41 3.60 -2.45
N VAL A 34 -3.55 4.16 -2.06
CA VAL A 34 -4.46 3.54 -1.10
C VAL A 34 -4.99 2.20 -1.61
N ARG A 35 -5.34 2.11 -2.91
CA ARG A 35 -5.73 0.83 -3.54
C ARG A 35 -4.60 -0.18 -3.52
N ALA A 36 -3.40 0.24 -3.93
CA ALA A 36 -2.21 -0.60 -3.93
C ALA A 36 -1.92 -1.17 -2.53
N TYR A 37 -1.99 -0.31 -1.52
CA TYR A 37 -1.77 -0.69 -0.13
C TYR A 37 -2.80 -1.71 0.37
N GLY A 38 -4.07 -1.57 -0.03
CA GLY A 38 -5.11 -2.57 0.24
C GLY A 38 -4.81 -3.93 -0.38
N HIS A 39 -4.41 -3.96 -1.65
CA HIS A 39 -3.99 -5.20 -2.32
C HIS A 39 -2.77 -5.83 -1.64
N MET A 40 -1.78 -5.02 -1.24
CA MET A 40 -0.58 -5.46 -0.53
C MET A 40 -0.92 -6.10 0.82
N LEU A 41 -1.80 -5.48 1.62
CA LEU A 41 -2.27 -6.06 2.89
C LEU A 41 -3.05 -7.38 2.70
N ASN A 42 -3.68 -7.55 1.53
CA ASN A 42 -4.40 -8.78 1.17
C ASN A 42 -3.51 -9.80 0.44
N TYR A 43 -2.18 -9.62 0.45
CA TYR A 43 -1.19 -10.48 -0.21
C TYR A 43 -1.36 -10.62 -1.73
N ASN A 44 -2.09 -9.70 -2.38
CA ASN A 44 -2.18 -9.65 -3.83
C ASN A 44 -1.12 -8.68 -4.38
N HIS A 45 0.12 -9.13 -4.43
CA HIS A 45 1.27 -8.30 -4.79
C HIS A 45 1.26 -7.85 -6.26
N GLU A 46 0.72 -8.64 -7.19
CA GLU A 46 0.65 -8.26 -8.60
C GLU A 46 -0.25 -7.03 -8.82
N GLU A 47 -1.47 -7.06 -8.28
CA GLU A 47 -2.39 -5.91 -8.33
C GLU A 47 -1.86 -4.72 -7.52
N ALA A 48 -1.17 -4.98 -6.41
CA ALA A 48 -0.52 -3.93 -5.64
C ALA A 48 0.57 -3.22 -6.48
N ILE A 49 1.44 -3.97 -7.18
CA ILE A 49 2.47 -3.41 -8.06
C ILE A 49 1.84 -2.61 -9.19
N ALA A 50 0.76 -3.10 -9.81
CA ALA A 50 0.05 -2.38 -10.86
C ALA A 50 -0.47 -1.02 -10.35
N CYS A 51 -1.10 -1.00 -9.18
CA CYS A 51 -1.61 0.23 -8.58
C CYS A 51 -0.48 1.18 -8.11
N PHE A 52 0.61 0.67 -7.51
CA PHE A 52 1.75 1.50 -7.14
C PHE A 52 2.46 2.08 -8.38
N SER A 53 2.60 1.29 -9.44
CA SER A 53 3.13 1.77 -10.72
C SER A 53 2.26 2.90 -11.28
N LYS A 54 0.93 2.78 -11.18
CA LYS A 54 0.03 3.87 -11.58
C LYS A 54 0.20 5.12 -10.72
N CYS A 55 0.44 4.96 -9.42
CA CYS A 55 0.78 6.09 -8.55
C CYS A 55 2.09 6.77 -9.01
N ALA A 56 3.13 6.00 -9.35
CA ALA A 56 4.41 6.51 -9.82
C ALA A 56 4.33 7.14 -11.22
N GLU A 57 3.42 6.68 -12.08
CA GLU A 57 3.14 7.34 -13.37
C GLU A 57 2.53 8.75 -13.19
N ILE A 58 1.64 8.90 -12.19
CA ILE A 58 1.00 10.20 -11.88
C ILE A 58 1.98 11.11 -11.15
N ASP A 59 2.76 10.55 -10.23
CA ASP A 59 3.75 11.25 -9.42
C ASP A 59 5.07 10.46 -9.36
N PRO A 60 5.99 10.71 -10.31
CA PRO A 60 7.28 10.03 -10.35
C PRO A 60 8.15 10.26 -9.12
N ASP A 61 7.92 11.33 -8.36
CA ASP A 61 8.67 11.67 -7.15
C ASP A 61 8.03 11.10 -5.87
N CYS A 62 6.90 10.37 -5.99
CA CYS A 62 6.24 9.71 -4.86
C CYS A 62 7.10 8.56 -4.33
N ALA A 63 7.95 8.85 -3.34
CA ALA A 63 8.82 7.86 -2.69
C ALA A 63 8.06 6.63 -2.18
N MET A 64 6.84 6.83 -1.68
CA MET A 64 6.01 5.75 -1.14
C MET A 64 5.51 4.79 -2.23
N ALA A 65 5.28 5.25 -3.46
CA ALA A 65 4.92 4.39 -4.58
C ALA A 65 6.07 3.43 -4.93
N TRP A 66 7.29 3.96 -5.04
CA TRP A 66 8.48 3.15 -5.31
C TRP A 66 8.80 2.17 -4.20
N TRP A 67 8.67 2.58 -2.94
CA TRP A 67 8.76 1.68 -1.80
C TRP A 67 7.77 0.52 -1.89
N GLY A 68 6.50 0.82 -2.24
CA GLY A 68 5.45 -0.19 -2.38
C GLY A 68 5.77 -1.23 -3.46
N ILE A 69 6.27 -0.78 -4.62
CA ILE A 69 6.71 -1.67 -5.71
C ILE A 69 7.85 -2.58 -5.21
N ALA A 70 8.89 -1.99 -4.61
CA ALA A 70 10.04 -2.74 -4.13
C ALA A 70 9.65 -3.79 -3.07
N TYR A 71 8.77 -3.42 -2.14
CA TYR A 71 8.25 -4.33 -1.12
C TYR A 71 7.52 -5.53 -1.74
N CYS A 72 6.61 -5.27 -2.67
CA CYS A 72 5.80 -6.31 -3.32
C CYS A 72 6.65 -7.26 -4.19
N VAL A 73 7.67 -6.73 -4.89
CA VAL A 73 8.61 -7.55 -5.68
C VAL A 73 9.52 -8.38 -4.78
N SER A 74 10.00 -7.82 -3.65
CA SER A 74 10.89 -8.53 -2.71
C SER A 74 10.24 -9.76 -2.05
N SER A 75 8.91 -9.72 -1.91
CA SER A 75 8.12 -10.82 -1.36
C SER A 75 7.95 -11.98 -2.35
N ASN A 76 8.46 -11.87 -3.58
CA ASN A 76 8.25 -12.83 -4.64
C ASN A 76 9.46 -13.76 -4.87
N TYR A 77 9.94 -14.43 -3.81
CA TYR A 77 11.08 -15.37 -3.87
C TYR A 77 10.83 -16.61 -4.76
N ASN A 78 9.61 -16.82 -5.27
CA ASN A 78 9.21 -18.02 -6.01
C ASN A 78 8.55 -17.72 -7.37
N TRP A 79 8.83 -16.58 -8.00
CA TRP A 79 8.40 -16.38 -9.40
C TRP A 79 9.20 -17.37 -10.28
N ALA A 80 8.53 -18.45 -10.70
CA ALA A 80 9.04 -19.39 -11.70
C ALA A 80 8.76 -18.87 -13.12
#